data_AF-A0A955B073-F1
#
_entry.id   AF-A0A955B073-F1
#
_cell.length_a   1.000
_cell.length_b   1.000
_cell.length_c   1.000
_cell.angle_alpha   90.00
_cell.angle_beta   90.00
_cell.angle_gamma   90.00
#
_symmetry.space_group_name_H-M   'P 1'
#
loop_
_entity.id
_entity.type
_entity.pdbx_description
1 polymer ?
#
loop_
_entity_poly.entity_id
_entity_poly.type
_entity_poly.pdbx_seq_one_letter_code
_entity_poly.pdbx_strand_id
1 'polypeptide(L)'
;MPWRTTLPKIARPSLRRGIATRVDERALALQPSGTGFDMKWDDIQSFLAANFRLPFAISEETLTRLAMSAIGALLLLFVAWILAGWASRFVHAALTRAKVDMTLTKFLSRFTRWLILLLAGLGCLGAFGIETTSFAAVIGAAGLAIGL
;
A
#
# COMPACT_ATOMS: atom_id res chain seq x y z
N MET A 1 22.76 23.08 60.47
CA MET A 1 24.00 22.86 59.69
C MET A 1 23.78 23.37 58.25
N PRO A 2 24.38 24.50 57.84
CA PRO A 2 24.21 25.11 56.52
C PRO A 2 25.49 24.94 55.65
N TRP A 3 25.40 24.30 54.50
CA TRP A 3 26.55 24.00 53.64
C TRP A 3 26.76 25.05 52.54
N ARG A 4 27.27 26.24 52.89
CA ARG A 4 27.76 27.19 51.86
C ARG A 4 28.88 26.53 51.03
N THR A 5 28.64 26.37 49.73
CA THR A 5 29.71 26.25 48.73
C THR A 5 29.64 27.45 47.80
N THR A 6 30.48 28.43 48.10
CA THR A 6 30.79 29.60 47.28
C THR A 6 31.48 29.12 46.00
N LEU A 7 30.79 29.15 44.87
CA LEU A 7 31.41 28.85 43.57
C LEU A 7 32.36 29.98 43.18
N PRO A 8 33.61 29.69 42.78
CA PRO A 8 34.56 30.70 42.33
C PRO A 8 34.09 31.30 41.01
N LYS A 9 34.07 32.63 40.96
CA LYS A 9 33.72 33.43 39.79
C LYS A 9 34.88 33.37 38.79
N ILE A 10 34.89 32.33 37.96
CA ILE A 10 35.91 32.15 36.91
C ILE A 10 35.66 33.20 35.82
N ALA A 11 36.46 34.26 35.87
CA ALA A 11 36.56 35.26 34.81
C ALA A 11 36.98 34.55 33.51
N ARG A 12 36.12 34.58 32.49
CA ARG A 12 36.47 34.06 31.17
C ARG A 12 37.24 35.14 30.39
N PRO A 13 38.47 34.86 29.93
CA PRO A 13 39.23 35.77 29.10
C PRO A 13 38.59 35.92 27.72
N SER A 14 38.74 37.11 27.15
CA SER A 14 38.19 37.69 25.92
C SER A 14 38.59 37.00 24.60
N LEU A 15 38.92 35.71 24.61
CA LEU A 15 39.38 34.94 23.45
C LEU A 15 38.22 34.23 22.72
N ARG A 16 37.19 34.99 22.34
CA ARG A 16 36.05 34.47 21.55
C ARG A 16 35.61 35.43 20.45
N ARG A 17 36.56 36.02 19.72
CA ARG A 17 36.24 36.84 18.52
C ARG A 17 36.88 36.38 17.21
N GLY A 18 37.77 35.37 17.22
CA GLY A 18 38.53 34.99 16.01
C GLY A 18 38.24 33.61 15.39
N ILE A 19 37.50 32.73 16.07
CA ILE A 19 37.33 31.33 15.62
C ILE A 19 35.86 31.00 15.31
N ALA A 20 34.91 31.72 15.90
CA ALA A 20 33.49 31.52 15.60
C ALA A 20 33.12 31.98 14.18
N THR A 21 33.78 33.02 13.64
CA THR A 21 33.41 33.55 12.31
C THR A 21 33.81 32.63 11.16
N ARG A 22 34.96 31.95 11.24
CA ARG A 22 35.47 31.15 10.11
C ARG A 22 34.81 29.80 9.91
N VAL A 23 34.17 29.24 10.94
CA VAL A 23 33.44 27.96 10.81
C VAL A 23 32.02 28.22 10.33
N ASP A 24 31.39 29.30 10.78
CA ASP A 24 30.05 29.70 10.32
C ASP A 24 30.06 30.14 8.84
N GLU A 25 31.12 30.83 8.38
CA GLU A 25 31.28 31.20 6.96
C GLU A 25 31.35 29.99 6.01
N ARG A 26 31.92 28.86 6.45
CA ARG A 26 31.95 27.61 5.66
C ARG A 26 30.63 26.83 5.73
N ALA A 27 29.88 26.97 6.82
CA ALA A 27 28.53 26.40 6.94
C ALA A 27 27.52 27.17 6.08
N LEU A 28 27.69 28.49 5.93
CA LEU A 28 26.87 29.35 5.07
C LEU A 28 27.16 29.15 3.57
N ALA A 29 28.34 28.65 3.20
CA ALA A 29 28.70 28.39 1.80
C ALA A 29 28.07 27.11 1.20
N LEU A 30 27.53 26.22 2.05
CA LEU A 30 26.76 25.04 1.62
C LEU A 30 25.24 25.23 1.75
N GLN A 31 24.81 26.41 2.20
CA GLN A 31 23.41 26.77 2.20
C GLN A 31 23.05 27.28 0.80
N PRO A 32 22.20 26.58 0.03
CA PRO A 32 21.79 27.07 -1.28
C PRO A 32 21.11 28.44 -1.09
N SER A 33 21.80 29.50 -1.51
CA SER A 33 21.36 30.89 -1.39
C SER A 33 20.29 31.27 -2.42
N GLY A 34 19.62 30.27 -3.01
CA GLY A 34 18.45 30.47 -3.83
C GLY A 34 17.23 30.51 -2.92
N THR A 35 16.58 31.67 -2.83
CA THR A 35 15.11 31.66 -2.71
C THR A 35 14.61 30.71 -3.80
N GLY A 36 13.68 29.81 -3.49
CA GLY A 36 13.24 28.71 -4.37
C GLY A 36 12.64 29.10 -5.73
N PHE A 37 12.85 30.34 -6.17
CA PHE A 37 12.38 30.95 -7.41
C PHE A 37 13.49 31.19 -8.45
N ASP A 38 14.78 31.21 -8.09
CA ASP A 38 15.91 31.39 -9.03
C ASP A 38 16.56 30.05 -9.46
N MET A 39 15.83 28.94 -9.32
CA MET A 39 16.34 27.61 -9.64
C MET A 39 16.39 27.44 -11.16
N LYS A 40 17.60 27.33 -11.71
CA LYS A 40 17.81 27.13 -13.15
C LYS A 40 17.25 25.78 -13.57
N TRP A 41 16.66 25.71 -14.76
CA TRP A 41 16.02 24.50 -15.27
C TRP A 41 16.94 23.26 -15.24
N ASP A 42 18.25 23.47 -15.41
CA ASP A 42 19.26 22.41 -15.35
C ASP A 42 19.44 21.85 -13.93
N ASP A 43 19.36 22.71 -12.90
CA ASP A 43 19.46 22.31 -11.51
C ASP A 43 18.20 21.52 -11.11
N ILE A 44 17.02 22.01 -11.49
CA ILE A 44 15.74 21.31 -11.28
C ILE A 44 15.79 19.92 -11.93
N GLN A 45 16.34 19.81 -13.14
CA GLN A 45 16.52 18.53 -13.84
C GLN A 45 17.49 17.60 -13.11
N SER A 46 18.59 18.12 -12.56
CA SER A 46 19.55 17.32 -11.79
C SER A 46 18.96 16.82 -10.46
N PHE A 47 18.16 17.64 -9.77
CA PHE A 47 17.46 17.25 -8.54
C PHE A 47 16.35 16.23 -8.80
N LEU A 48 15.57 16.42 -9.87
CA LEU A 48 14.58 15.43 -10.30
C LEU A 48 15.24 14.13 -10.76
N ALA A 49 16.33 14.18 -11.51
CA ALA A 49 17.03 12.97 -11.96
C ALA A 49 17.71 12.22 -10.81
N ALA A 50 18.26 12.94 -9.81
CA ALA A 50 18.94 12.34 -8.67
C ALA A 50 17.98 11.76 -7.62
N ASN A 51 16.85 12.44 -7.36
CA ASN A 51 15.87 12.02 -6.34
C ASN A 51 14.75 11.15 -6.91
N PHE A 52 14.33 11.42 -8.15
CA PHE A 52 13.36 10.64 -8.89
C PHE A 52 14.09 9.61 -9.75
N ARG A 53 14.89 8.76 -9.08
CA ARG A 53 15.43 7.54 -9.69
C ARG A 53 14.27 6.55 -9.84
N LEU A 54 13.58 6.67 -10.95
CA LEU A 54 12.31 6.01 -11.18
C LEU A 54 12.50 4.49 -11.28
N PRO A 55 11.91 3.70 -10.36
CA PRO A 55 11.82 2.24 -10.54
C PRO A 55 10.85 1.87 -11.67
N PHE A 56 10.28 2.86 -12.37
CA PHE A 56 9.33 2.62 -13.45
C PHE A 56 9.95 2.15 -14.75
N ALA A 57 11.26 1.87 -14.80
CA ALA A 57 11.88 1.31 -16.00
C ALA A 57 11.00 0.14 -16.44
N ILE A 58 10.16 0.40 -17.45
CA ILE A 58 9.24 -0.57 -18.01
C ILE A 58 10.18 -1.44 -18.81
N SER A 59 10.84 -2.38 -18.13
CA SER A 59 11.58 -3.41 -18.82
C SER A 59 10.57 -4.17 -19.66
N GLU A 60 10.96 -4.54 -20.88
CA GLU A 60 10.18 -5.42 -21.77
C GLU A 60 9.65 -6.67 -21.02
N GLU A 61 10.34 -7.06 -19.95
CA GLU A 61 9.97 -8.15 -19.05
C GLU A 61 8.76 -7.88 -18.15
N THR A 62 8.53 -6.65 -17.66
CA THR A 62 7.34 -6.33 -16.84
C THR A 62 6.09 -6.24 -17.69
N LEU A 63 6.21 -5.74 -18.93
CA LEU A 63 5.12 -5.69 -19.91
C LEU A 63 4.63 -7.09 -20.28
N THR A 64 5.54 -8.01 -20.56
CA THR A 64 5.19 -9.40 -20.89
C THR A 64 4.61 -10.16 -19.70
N ARG A 65 5.14 -9.95 -18.49
CA ARG A 65 4.55 -10.52 -17.26
C ARG A 65 3.14 -10.00 -17.01
N LEU A 66 2.92 -8.69 -17.11
CA LEU A 66 1.61 -8.07 -16.93
C LEU A 66 0.60 -8.50 -18.01
N ALA A 67 1.04 -8.62 -19.27
CA ALA A 67 0.20 -9.10 -20.36
C ALA A 67 -0.20 -10.58 -20.16
N MET A 68 0.73 -11.43 -19.68
CA MET A 68 0.45 -12.83 -19.41
C MET A 68 -0.50 -13.01 -18.22
N SER A 69 -0.34 -12.24 -17.14
CA SER A 69 -1.27 -12.25 -16.00
C SER A 69 -2.64 -11.67 -16.34
N ALA A 70 -2.72 -10.65 -17.20
CA ALA A 70 -4.00 -10.09 -17.66
C ALA A 70 -4.83 -11.15 -18.43
N ILE A 71 -4.19 -11.96 -19.27
CA ILE A 71 -4.85 -13.07 -19.98
C ILE A 71 -5.31 -14.14 -18.99
N GLY A 72 -4.46 -14.49 -18.01
CA GLY A 72 -4.80 -15.42 -16.94
C GLY A 72 -5.98 -14.94 -16.09
N ALA A 73 -5.99 -13.65 -15.73
CA ALA A 73 -7.08 -13.02 -14.98
C ALA A 73 -8.38 -12.99 -15.77
N LEU A 74 -8.33 -12.70 -17.08
CA LEU A 74 -9.51 -12.67 -17.94
C LEU A 74 -10.10 -14.08 -18.13
N LEU A 75 -9.26 -15.09 -18.32
CA LEU A 75 -9.67 -16.51 -18.36
C LEU A 75 -10.27 -16.95 -17.03
N LEU A 76 -9.63 -16.60 -15.90
CA LEU A 76 -10.10 -16.97 -14.57
C LEU A 76 -11.44 -16.29 -14.24
N LEU A 77 -11.60 -15.02 -14.62
CA LEU A 77 -12.86 -14.29 -14.49
C LEU A 77 -13.97 -14.94 -15.31
N PHE A 78 -13.66 -15.37 -16.55
CA PHE A 78 -14.61 -16.06 -17.41
C PHE A 78 -15.05 -17.41 -16.83
N VAL A 79 -14.09 -18.23 -16.39
CA VAL A 79 -14.35 -19.52 -15.72
C VAL A 79 -15.18 -19.32 -14.45
N ALA A 80 -14.83 -18.32 -13.65
CA ALA A 80 -15.51 -18.07 -12.40
C ALA A 80 -16.95 -17.54 -12.60
N TRP A 81 -17.20 -16.77 -13.66
CA TRP A 81 -18.55 -16.32 -14.00
C TRP A 81 -19.46 -17.51 -14.36
N ILE A 82 -18.92 -18.49 -15.09
CA ILE A 82 -19.59 -19.75 -15.41
C ILE A 82 -19.84 -20.56 -14.13
N LEU A 83 -18.82 -20.75 -13.28
CA LEU A 83 -18.96 -21.48 -12.01
C LEU A 83 -20.01 -20.84 -11.09
N ALA A 84 -20.05 -19.50 -10.99
CA ALA A 84 -21.01 -18.78 -10.17
C ALA A 84 -22.45 -19.05 -10.58
N GLY A 85 -22.72 -19.05 -11.89
CA GLY A 85 -24.03 -19.39 -12.43
C GLY A 85 -24.41 -20.84 -12.16
N TRP A 86 -23.45 -21.76 -12.31
CA TRP A 86 -23.68 -23.19 -12.12
C TRP A 86 -23.95 -23.54 -10.65
N ALA A 87 -23.12 -23.05 -9.74
CA ALA A 87 -23.27 -23.35 -8.33
C ALA A 87 -24.47 -22.63 -7.69
N SER A 88 -24.87 -21.44 -8.15
CA SER A 88 -26.14 -20.82 -7.72
C SER A 88 -27.35 -21.70 -8.07
N ARG A 89 -27.36 -22.30 -9.27
CA ARG A 89 -28.38 -23.27 -9.68
C ARG A 89 -28.31 -24.57 -8.87
N PHE A 90 -27.11 -25.06 -8.59
CA PHE A 90 -26.91 -26.28 -7.80
C PHE A 90 -27.43 -26.11 -6.37
N VAL A 91 -27.11 -24.98 -5.73
CA VAL A 91 -27.61 -24.64 -4.39
C VAL A 91 -29.13 -24.51 -4.40
N HIS A 92 -29.70 -23.83 -5.39
CA HIS A 92 -31.16 -23.76 -5.51
C HIS A 92 -31.78 -25.15 -5.63
N ALA A 93 -31.25 -26.01 -6.51
CA ALA A 93 -31.76 -27.38 -6.70
C ALA A 93 -31.60 -28.25 -5.44
N ALA A 94 -30.48 -28.15 -4.74
CA ALA A 94 -30.20 -28.89 -3.52
C ALA A 94 -31.16 -28.49 -2.39
N LEU A 95 -31.37 -27.18 -2.18
CA LEU A 95 -32.28 -26.70 -1.12
C LEU A 95 -33.75 -26.99 -1.44
N THR A 96 -34.14 -26.95 -2.71
CA THR A 96 -35.50 -27.33 -3.12
C THR A 96 -35.76 -28.81 -2.84
N ARG A 97 -34.77 -29.69 -3.06
CA ARG A 97 -34.86 -31.12 -2.70
C ARG A 97 -34.87 -31.34 -1.19
N ALA A 98 -34.16 -30.51 -0.43
CA ALA A 98 -34.13 -30.58 1.03
C ALA A 98 -35.40 -30.01 1.72
N LYS A 99 -36.40 -29.56 0.95
CA LYS A 99 -37.66 -28.95 1.46
C LYS A 99 -37.41 -27.79 2.43
N VAL A 100 -36.35 -27.04 2.21
CA VAL A 100 -36.03 -25.84 2.99
C VAL A 100 -37.03 -24.73 2.64
N ASP A 101 -37.41 -23.91 3.63
CA ASP A 101 -38.33 -22.80 3.45
C ASP A 101 -37.92 -21.91 2.26
N MET A 102 -38.90 -21.42 1.49
CA MET A 102 -38.67 -20.65 0.28
C MET A 102 -37.86 -19.36 0.55
N THR A 103 -38.02 -18.77 1.74
CA THR A 103 -37.29 -17.57 2.14
C THR A 103 -35.81 -17.87 2.34
N LEU A 104 -35.50 -18.93 3.10
CA LEU A 104 -34.13 -19.36 3.38
C LEU A 104 -33.43 -19.87 2.12
N THR A 105 -34.16 -20.54 1.23
CA THR A 105 -33.67 -20.97 -0.08
C THR A 105 -33.24 -19.79 -0.94
N LYS A 106 -34.06 -18.73 -1.02
CA LYS A 106 -33.69 -17.50 -1.74
C LYS A 106 -32.50 -16.80 -1.10
N PHE A 107 -32.42 -16.77 0.23
CA PHE A 107 -31.30 -16.18 0.95
C PHE A 107 -29.99 -16.92 0.69
N LEU A 108 -29.94 -18.25 0.89
CA LEU A 108 -28.74 -19.07 0.65
C LEU A 108 -28.32 -19.08 -0.82
N SER A 109 -29.26 -19.12 -1.74
CA SER A 109 -28.95 -19.07 -3.19
C SER A 109 -28.29 -17.74 -3.57
N ARG A 110 -28.77 -16.62 -3.01
CA ARG A 110 -28.14 -15.29 -3.20
C ARG A 110 -26.79 -15.21 -2.50
N PHE A 111 -26.68 -15.68 -1.27
CA PHE A 111 -25.42 -15.69 -0.50
C PHE A 111 -24.34 -16.49 -1.22
N THR A 112 -24.66 -17.70 -1.68
CA THR A 112 -23.72 -18.55 -2.42
C THR A 112 -23.25 -17.87 -3.70
N ARG A 113 -24.16 -17.24 -4.45
CA ARG A 113 -23.79 -16.50 -5.66
C ARG A 113 -22.77 -15.39 -5.36
N TRP A 114 -23.01 -14.59 -4.31
CA TRP A 114 -22.07 -13.55 -3.88
C TRP A 114 -20.75 -14.11 -3.37
N LEU A 115 -20.78 -15.21 -2.61
CA LEU A 115 -19.58 -15.88 -2.11
C LEU A 115 -18.67 -16.33 -3.24
N ILE A 116 -19.24 -16.94 -4.29
CA ILE A 116 -18.46 -17.38 -5.46
C ILE A 116 -17.91 -16.19 -6.23
N LEU A 117 -18.69 -15.13 -6.45
CA LEU A 117 -18.20 -13.90 -7.10
C LEU A 117 -17.05 -13.27 -6.31
N LEU A 118 -17.11 -13.32 -4.98
CA LEU A 118 -16.08 -12.77 -4.11
C LEU A 118 -14.78 -13.58 -4.19
N LEU A 119 -14.88 -14.92 -4.15
CA LEU A 119 -13.74 -15.81 -4.35
C LEU A 119 -13.15 -15.68 -5.77
N ALA A 120 -14.00 -15.52 -6.78
CA ALA A 120 -13.61 -15.24 -8.16
C ALA A 120 -12.81 -13.93 -8.27
N GLY A 121 -13.31 -12.87 -7.61
CA GLY A 121 -12.64 -11.58 -7.54
C GLY A 121 -11.27 -11.67 -6.90
N LEU A 122 -11.15 -12.40 -5.77
CA LEU A 122 -9.86 -12.67 -5.12
C LEU A 122 -8.91 -13.44 -6.04
N GLY A 123 -9.40 -14.47 -6.74
CA GLY A 123 -8.57 -15.20 -7.72
C GLY A 123 -8.08 -14.30 -8.85
N CYS A 124 -8.93 -13.38 -9.32
CA CYS A 124 -8.59 -12.40 -10.35
C CYS A 124 -7.49 -11.43 -9.85
N LEU A 125 -7.64 -10.88 -8.63
CA LEU A 125 -6.61 -10.04 -8.01
C LEU A 125 -5.29 -10.80 -7.81
N GLY A 126 -5.35 -12.07 -7.40
CA GLY A 126 -4.18 -12.93 -7.27
C GLY A 126 -3.48 -13.18 -8.62
N ALA A 127 -4.24 -13.30 -9.71
CA ALA A 127 -3.68 -13.40 -11.06
C ALA A 127 -2.94 -12.12 -11.47
N PHE A 128 -3.40 -10.93 -11.04
CA PHE A 128 -2.69 -9.66 -11.21
C PHE A 128 -1.43 -9.52 -10.33
N GLY A 129 -1.10 -10.52 -9.51
CA GLY A 129 0.03 -10.48 -8.58
C GLY A 129 -0.22 -9.62 -7.34
N ILE A 130 -1.49 -9.27 -7.07
CA ILE A 130 -1.89 -8.56 -5.87
C ILE A 130 -1.98 -9.57 -4.73
N GLU A 131 -1.40 -9.24 -3.58
CA GLU A 131 -1.43 -10.09 -2.40
C GLU A 131 -2.83 -10.08 -1.77
N THR A 132 -3.64 -11.09 -2.11
CA THR A 132 -5.03 -11.21 -1.64
C THR A 132 -5.18 -11.73 -0.20
N THR A 133 -4.07 -12.04 0.46
CA THR A 133 -4.02 -12.63 1.81
C THR A 133 -4.73 -11.76 2.84
N SER A 134 -4.51 -10.44 2.83
CA SER A 134 -5.16 -9.52 3.76
C SER A 134 -6.67 -9.46 3.57
N PHE A 135 -7.14 -9.50 2.31
CA PHE A 135 -8.57 -9.55 2.02
C PHE A 135 -9.19 -10.86 2.51
N ALA A 136 -8.53 -11.99 2.25
CA ALA A 136 -8.99 -13.30 2.72
C ALA A 136 -9.09 -13.35 4.26
N ALA A 137 -8.14 -12.74 4.98
CA ALA A 137 -8.18 -12.64 6.44
C ALA A 137 -9.39 -11.84 6.94
N VAL A 138 -9.68 -10.68 6.34
CA VAL A 138 -10.84 -9.84 6.71
C VAL A 138 -12.16 -10.56 6.41
N ILE A 139 -12.26 -11.21 5.25
CA ILE A 139 -13.46 -11.96 4.86
C ILE A 139 -13.64 -13.16 5.79
N GLY A 140 -12.56 -13.84 6.17
CA GLY A 140 -12.59 -14.93 7.15
C GLY A 140 -13.10 -14.46 8.51
N ALA A 141 -12.59 -13.33 9.01
CA ALA A 141 -13.05 -12.72 10.25
C ALA A 141 -14.53 -12.29 10.17
N ALA A 142 -14.96 -11.69 9.06
CA ALA A 142 -16.35 -11.31 8.82
C ALA A 142 -17.28 -12.53 8.79
N GLY A 143 -16.86 -13.63 8.15
CA GLY A 143 -17.61 -14.88 8.12
C GLY A 143 -17.78 -15.50 9.51
N LEU A 144 -16.73 -15.45 10.33
CA LEU A 144 -16.76 -15.90 11.72
C LEU A 144 -17.74 -15.06 12.56
N ALA A 145 -17.76 -13.75 12.36
CA ALA A 145 -18.69 -12.83 13.04
C ALA A 145 -20.16 -13.00 12.61
N ILE A 146 -20.43 -13.42 11.36
CA ILE A 146 -21.79 -13.72 10.89
C ILE A 146 -22.29 -15.08 11.41
N GLY A 147 -21.37 -16.01 11.67
CA GLY A 147 -21.68 -17.37 12.12
C GLY A 147 -21.89 -17.51 13.63
N LEU A 148 -21.45 -16.53 14.43
CA LEU A 148 -21.62 -16.47 15.89
C LEU A 148 -22.87 -15.66 16.24
#